data_AF-Q6LKS4-F1
#
_entry.id   AF-Q6LKS4-F1
#
_cell.length_a   1.000
_cell.length_b   1.000
_cell.length_c   1.000
_cell.angle_alpha   90.00
_cell.angle_beta   90.00
_cell.angle_gamma   90.00
#
_symmetry.space_group_name_H-M   'P 1'
#
loop_
_entity.id
_entity.type
_entity.pdbx_description
1 polymer ?
#
loop_
_entity_poly.entity_id
_entity_poly.type
_entity_poly.pdbx_seq_one_letter_code
_entity_poly.pdbx_strand_id
1 'polypeptide(L)'
;MKLDVNVLPDDPEQLKTMLLELQLLVAQKECELAEKDAIYQELLERYNIKLANEYGKKSEKMPGADDVFNEAEVTLDEQDELLLASLSTEEKTEQKVKPKRKPLPPELPRKDVIIDIEDTDKTCDCCRNPLHKMGESSSETLELYPLILKSLKPFARSIRADIVKIMGLKIT
;
A
#
# COMPACT_ATOMS: atom_id res chain seq x y z
N MET A 1 -7.25 40.09 27.29
CA MET A 1 -6.61 41.37 27.63
C MET A 1 -7.71 42.39 27.83
N LYS A 2 -7.69 43.19 28.90
CA LYS A 2 -8.69 44.25 29.09
C LYS A 2 -8.24 45.46 28.27
N LEU A 3 -9.13 45.99 27.43
CA LEU A 3 -8.87 47.19 26.66
C LEU A 3 -9.29 48.39 27.52
N ASP A 4 -8.34 49.27 27.82
CA ASP A 4 -8.59 50.46 28.63
C ASP A 4 -9.22 51.56 27.75
N VAL A 5 -10.46 51.95 28.09
CA VAL A 5 -11.29 52.87 27.30
C VAL A 5 -10.72 54.31 27.30
N ASN A 6 -9.95 54.68 28.33
CA ASN A 6 -9.38 56.03 28.48
C ASN A 6 -8.19 56.32 27.53
N VAL A 7 -7.79 55.36 26.70
CA VAL A 7 -6.68 55.51 25.74
C VAL A 7 -7.19 55.85 24.33
N LEU A 8 -8.52 55.81 24.12
CA LEU A 8 -9.11 56.12 22.82
C LEU A 8 -9.16 57.64 22.59
N PRO A 9 -8.88 58.10 21.35
CA PRO A 9 -9.11 59.49 20.98
C PRO A 9 -10.59 59.89 21.14
N ASP A 10 -10.86 61.06 21.71
CA ASP A 10 -12.23 61.60 21.86
C ASP A 10 -12.81 62.18 20.54
N ASP A 11 -11.97 62.31 19.50
CA ASP A 11 -12.38 62.84 18.20
C ASP A 11 -13.13 61.76 17.37
N PRO A 12 -14.42 61.97 17.05
CA PRO A 12 -15.23 60.98 16.35
C PRO A 12 -14.75 60.67 14.93
N GLU A 13 -14.01 61.57 14.28
CA GLU A 13 -13.47 61.31 12.94
C GLU A 13 -12.29 60.33 13.00
N GLN A 14 -11.38 60.51 13.96
CA GLN A 14 -10.23 59.63 14.19
C GLN A 14 -10.66 58.23 14.62
N LEU A 15 -11.74 58.12 15.41
CA LEU A 15 -12.29 56.81 15.79
C LEU A 15 -12.84 56.04 14.58
N LYS A 16 -13.49 56.73 13.63
CA LYS A 16 -14.02 56.10 12.41
C LYS A 16 -12.91 55.58 11.51
N THR A 17 -11.81 56.33 11.37
CA THR A 17 -10.66 55.86 10.56
C THR A 17 -10.01 54.64 11.19
N MET A 18 -9.78 54.65 12.50
CA MET A 18 -9.24 53.48 13.21
C MET A 18 -10.15 52.26 13.12
N LEU A 19 -11.48 52.43 13.20
CA LEU A 19 -12.43 51.33 13.05
C LEU A 19 -12.37 50.70 11.65
N LEU A 20 -12.26 51.53 10.60
CA LEU A 20 -12.08 51.04 9.23
C LEU A 20 -10.77 50.28 9.07
N GLU A 21 -9.67 50.80 9.62
CA GLU A 21 -8.37 50.12 9.62
C GLU A 21 -8.43 48.78 10.36
N LEU A 22 -9.06 48.74 11.54
CA LEU A 22 -9.26 47.52 12.30
C LEU A 22 -10.12 46.51 11.53
N GLN A 23 -11.19 46.94 10.86
CA GLN A 23 -12.02 46.06 10.03
C GLN A 23 -11.21 45.45 8.88
N LEU A 24 -10.36 46.24 8.23
CA LEU A 24 -9.47 45.75 7.17
C LEU A 24 -8.45 44.74 7.72
N LEU A 25 -7.86 45.02 8.88
CA LEU A 25 -6.92 44.10 9.53
C LEU A 25 -7.59 42.79 9.95
N VAL A 26 -8.79 42.86 10.51
CA VAL A 26 -9.58 41.66 10.87
C VAL A 26 -9.87 40.84 9.61
N ALA A 27 -10.35 41.46 8.54
CA ALA A 27 -10.61 40.77 7.28
C ALA A 27 -9.35 40.09 6.71
N GLN A 28 -8.20 40.78 6.75
CA GLN A 28 -6.91 40.19 6.34
C GLN A 28 -6.53 38.99 7.20
N LYS A 29 -6.73 39.07 8.52
CA LYS A 29 -6.40 37.99 9.44
C LYS A 29 -7.34 36.80 9.30
N GLU A 30 -8.62 37.03 9.01
CA GLU A 30 -9.58 35.97 8.71
C GLU A 30 -9.20 35.22 7.43
N CYS A 31 -8.77 35.92 6.38
CA CYS A 31 -8.22 35.29 5.18
C CYS A 31 -6.97 34.44 5.48
N GLU A 32 -6.01 34.99 6.24
CA GLU A 32 -4.78 34.27 6.62
C GLU A 32 -5.08 33.02 7.47
N LEU A 33 -6.06 33.11 8.38
CA LEU A 33 -6.51 31.97 9.18
C LEU A 33 -7.17 30.90 8.31
N ALA A 34 -8.04 31.29 7.38
CA ALA A 34 -8.70 30.34 6.48
C ALA A 34 -7.69 29.58 5.61
N GLU A 35 -6.65 30.26 5.10
CA GLU A 35 -5.56 29.61 4.35
C GLU A 35 -4.80 28.60 5.21
N LYS A 36 -4.47 28.97 6.45
CA LYS A 36 -3.76 28.09 7.39
C LYS A 36 -4.60 26.89 7.79
N ASP A 37 -5.90 27.09 8.00
CA ASP A 37 -6.83 26.01 8.35
C ASP A 37 -6.97 25.01 7.20
N ALA A 38 -7.02 25.47 5.95
CA ALA A 38 -7.01 24.60 4.78
C ALA A 38 -5.74 23.74 4.71
N ILE A 39 -4.56 24.35 4.89
CA ILE A 39 -3.28 23.64 4.92
C ILE A 39 -3.23 22.63 6.08
N TYR A 40 -3.75 23.01 7.25
CA TYR A 40 -3.79 22.14 8.41
C TYR A 40 -4.68 20.92 8.17
N GLN A 41 -5.86 21.10 7.56
CA GLN A 41 -6.75 20.01 7.18
C GLN A 41 -6.08 19.03 6.19
N GLU A 42 -5.41 19.55 5.15
CA GLU A 42 -4.66 18.72 4.20
C GLU A 42 -3.56 17.91 4.89
N LEU A 43 -2.85 18.53 5.83
CA LEU A 43 -1.78 17.87 6.58
C LEU A 43 -2.34 16.74 7.46
N LEU A 44 -3.46 16.99 8.15
CA LEU A 44 -4.14 15.98 8.96
C LEU A 44 -4.63 14.80 8.12
N GLU A 45 -5.22 15.05 6.95
CA GLU A 45 -5.66 13.98 6.06
C GLU A 45 -4.48 13.09 5.63
N ARG A 46 -3.38 13.71 5.18
CA ARG A 46 -2.16 12.99 4.81
C ARG A 46 -1.57 12.20 5.98
N TYR A 47 -1.60 12.77 7.18
CA TYR A 47 -1.12 12.10 8.38
C TYR A 47 -1.97 10.88 8.72
N ASN A 48 -3.30 11.02 8.68
CA ASN A 48 -4.23 9.91 8.94
C ASN A 48 -4.07 8.78 7.92
N ILE A 49 -3.90 9.11 6.64
CA ILE A 49 -3.62 8.12 5.59
C ILE A 49 -2.30 7.38 5.87
N LYS A 50 -1.23 8.08 6.25
CA LYS A 50 0.03 7.44 6.61
C LYS A 50 -0.13 6.50 7.80
N LEU A 51 -0.81 6.95 8.86
CA LEU A 51 -1.07 6.15 10.04
C LEU A 51 -1.89 4.89 9.70
N ALA A 52 -2.92 5.04 8.87
CA ALA A 52 -3.71 3.92 8.38
C ALA A 52 -2.89 2.94 7.53
N ASN A 53 -1.95 3.41 6.72
CA ASN A 53 -1.09 2.53 5.92
C ASN A 53 -0.04 1.79 6.76
N GLU A 54 0.55 2.45 7.76
CA GLU A 54 1.59 1.87 8.61
C GLU A 54 1.00 0.89 9.64
N TYR A 55 -0.07 1.32 10.32
CA TYR A 55 -0.66 0.63 11.48
C TYR A 55 -2.04 0.04 11.21
N GLY A 56 -2.62 0.25 10.03
CA GLY A 56 -3.88 -0.37 9.65
C GLY A 56 -3.76 -1.87 9.47
N LYS A 57 -4.89 -2.57 9.61
CA LYS A 57 -4.97 -4.02 9.42
C LYS A 57 -4.63 -4.34 7.96
N LYS A 58 -3.43 -4.87 7.70
CA LYS A 58 -2.97 -5.31 6.37
C LYS A 58 -3.64 -6.61 5.88
N SER A 59 -4.59 -7.14 6.64
CA SER A 59 -5.27 -8.40 6.37
C SER A 59 -6.70 -8.12 5.93
N GLU A 60 -7.12 -8.72 4.81
CA GLU A 60 -8.50 -8.71 4.28
C GLU A 60 -9.52 -9.42 5.19
N LYS A 61 -9.23 -9.58 6.48
CA LYS A 61 -10.21 -10.07 7.44
C LYS A 61 -11.37 -9.08 7.49
N MET A 62 -12.47 -9.46 6.86
CA MET A 62 -13.69 -8.68 6.82
C MET A 62 -14.14 -8.41 8.26
N PRO A 63 -14.43 -7.15 8.64
CA PRO A 63 -14.98 -6.86 9.97
C PRO A 63 -16.30 -7.61 10.11
N GLY A 64 -16.39 -8.47 11.13
CA GLY A 64 -17.55 -9.35 11.36
C GLY A 64 -17.39 -10.79 10.88
N ALA A 65 -16.29 -11.16 10.19
CA ALA A 65 -16.07 -12.56 9.81
C ALA A 65 -15.86 -13.50 11.03
N ASP A 66 -15.38 -12.96 12.16
CA ASP A 66 -15.26 -13.73 13.41
C ASP A 66 -16.62 -13.85 14.15
N ASP A 67 -17.62 -13.01 13.87
CA ASP A 67 -18.94 -13.04 14.53
C ASP A 67 -19.94 -14.00 13.88
N VAL A 68 -19.69 -14.45 12.63
CA VAL A 68 -20.65 -15.28 11.87
C VAL A 68 -20.50 -16.77 12.19
N PHE A 69 -19.39 -17.20 12.79
CA PHE A 69 -19.10 -18.63 13.01
C PHE A 69 -19.36 -19.13 14.44
N ASN A 70 -19.97 -18.31 15.31
CA ASN A 70 -20.19 -18.66 16.71
C ASN A 70 -21.67 -18.99 17.07
N GLU A 71 -22.47 -19.47 16.11
CA GLU A 71 -23.85 -19.92 16.38
C GLU A 71 -23.90 -21.22 17.21
N ALA A 72 -22.84 -22.03 17.15
CA ALA A 72 -22.74 -23.29 17.89
C ALA A 72 -22.65 -23.06 19.40
N GLU A 73 -21.88 -22.07 19.88
CA GLU A 73 -21.78 -21.76 21.32
C GLU A 73 -23.07 -21.17 21.89
N VAL A 74 -23.91 -20.53 21.07
CA VAL A 74 -25.19 -19.95 21.48
C VAL A 74 -26.29 -21.00 21.68
N THR A 75 -26.10 -22.21 21.13
CA THR A 75 -27.11 -23.29 21.13
C THR A 75 -26.74 -24.49 22.03
N LEU A 76 -25.61 -24.42 22.75
CA LEU A 76 -25.26 -25.47 23.72
C LEU A 76 -26.14 -25.34 24.97
N ASP A 77 -26.84 -26.41 25.29
CA ASP A 77 -27.51 -26.53 26.60
C ASP A 77 -26.46 -26.88 27.68
N GLU A 78 -26.78 -26.65 28.96
CA GLU A 78 -25.86 -26.90 30.10
C GLU A 78 -25.28 -28.34 30.13
N GLN A 79 -26.00 -29.32 29.54
CA GLN A 79 -25.55 -30.71 29.40
C GLN A 79 -24.50 -30.87 28.29
N ASP A 80 -24.60 -30.11 27.21
CA ASP A 80 -23.65 -30.13 26.11
C ASP A 80 -22.36 -29.39 26.50
N GLU A 81 -22.43 -28.32 27.30
CA GLU A 81 -21.26 -27.68 27.91
C GLU A 81 -20.45 -28.64 28.79
N LEU A 82 -21.14 -29.46 29.61
CA LEU A 82 -20.50 -30.47 30.46
C LEU A 82 -19.89 -31.62 29.66
N LEU A 83 -20.55 -32.05 28.57
CA LEU A 83 -20.02 -33.04 27.65
C LEU A 83 -18.78 -32.52 26.91
N LEU A 84 -18.80 -31.29 26.40
CA LEU A 84 -17.65 -30.63 25.77
C LEU A 84 -16.48 -30.43 26.73
N ALA A 85 -16.75 -30.02 27.97
CA ALA A 85 -15.72 -29.92 29.01
C ALA A 85 -15.06 -31.28 29.29
N SER A 86 -15.82 -32.38 29.23
CA SER A 86 -15.27 -33.74 29.39
C SER A 86 -14.49 -34.25 28.16
N LEU A 87 -14.92 -33.87 26.95
CA LEU A 87 -14.29 -34.22 25.67
C LEU A 87 -13.00 -33.43 25.40
N SER A 88 -12.88 -32.21 25.97
CA SER A 88 -11.69 -31.35 25.84
C SER A 88 -10.39 -31.94 26.40
N THR A 89 -10.47 -33.08 27.10
CA THR A 89 -9.30 -33.81 27.61
C THR A 89 -8.69 -34.79 26.59
N GLU A 90 -9.39 -35.16 25.51
CA GLU A 90 -8.94 -36.22 24.60
C GLU A 90 -9.09 -35.89 23.11
N GLU A 91 -8.93 -34.64 22.69
CA GLU A 91 -8.86 -34.35 21.26
C GLU A 91 -7.41 -34.18 20.82
N LYS A 92 -6.94 -35.26 20.18
CA LYS A 92 -5.78 -35.34 19.30
C LYS A 92 -5.47 -33.97 18.72
N THR A 93 -4.26 -33.52 19.03
CA THR A 93 -3.59 -32.43 18.35
C THR A 93 -3.52 -32.76 16.86
N GLU A 94 -4.54 -32.37 16.10
CA GLU A 94 -4.43 -32.23 14.67
C GLU A 94 -3.30 -31.23 14.46
N GLN A 95 -2.15 -31.74 14.05
CA GLN A 95 -0.98 -30.94 13.77
C GLN A 95 -1.38 -29.95 12.68
N LYS A 96 -1.65 -28.70 13.09
CA LYS A 96 -1.88 -27.58 12.19
C LYS A 96 -0.80 -27.64 11.11
N VAL A 97 -1.20 -28.06 9.90
CA VAL A 97 -0.29 -28.16 8.77
C VAL A 97 0.18 -26.76 8.48
N LYS A 98 1.40 -26.44 8.92
CA LYS A 98 2.01 -25.13 8.68
C LYS A 98 1.92 -24.87 7.18
N PRO A 99 1.35 -23.73 6.74
CA PRO A 99 1.23 -23.44 5.32
C PRO A 99 2.63 -23.42 4.72
N LYS A 100 2.94 -24.45 3.93
CA LYS A 100 4.19 -24.51 3.17
C LYS A 100 4.03 -23.54 1.99
N ARG A 101 5.05 -22.71 1.77
CA ARG A 101 5.07 -21.80 0.61
C ARG A 101 4.92 -22.65 -0.65
N LYS A 102 3.89 -22.37 -1.45
CA LYS A 102 3.76 -22.97 -2.77
C LYS A 102 4.87 -22.38 -3.67
N PRO A 103 5.59 -23.20 -4.44
CA PRO A 103 6.59 -22.69 -5.38
C PRO A 103 5.92 -21.80 -6.43
N LEU A 104 6.69 -20.90 -7.04
CA LEU A 104 6.16 -20.07 -8.12
C LEU A 104 5.72 -20.95 -9.30
N PRO A 105 4.64 -20.55 -10.03
CA PRO A 105 4.18 -21.26 -11.21
C PRO A 105 5.32 -21.55 -12.22
N PRO A 106 5.33 -22.73 -12.85
CA PRO A 106 6.40 -23.13 -13.77
C PRO A 106 6.39 -22.35 -15.09
N GLU A 107 5.29 -21.66 -15.40
CA GLU A 107 5.14 -20.84 -16.62
C GLU A 107 5.94 -19.53 -16.56
N LEU A 108 6.32 -19.08 -15.36
CA LEU A 108 7.10 -17.86 -15.19
C LEU A 108 8.56 -18.11 -15.61
N PRO A 109 9.16 -17.24 -16.45
CA PRO A 109 10.54 -17.38 -16.86
C PRO A 109 11.46 -17.24 -15.63
N ARG A 110 12.22 -18.29 -15.34
CA ARG A 110 13.20 -18.30 -14.26
C ARG A 110 14.54 -17.82 -14.80
N LYS A 111 15.16 -16.87 -14.11
CA LYS A 111 16.53 -16.43 -14.38
C LYS A 111 17.40 -16.81 -13.19
N ASP A 112 18.34 -17.73 -13.41
CA ASP A 112 19.25 -18.18 -12.37
C ASP A 112 20.35 -17.13 -12.18
N VAL A 113 20.42 -16.55 -10.98
CA VAL A 113 21.49 -15.63 -10.57
C VAL A 113 22.30 -16.30 -9.48
N ILE A 114 23.53 -16.71 -9.82
CA ILE A 114 24.46 -17.34 -8.87
C ILE A 114 25.19 -16.22 -8.13
N ILE A 115 24.96 -16.13 -6.82
CA ILE A 115 25.74 -15.26 -5.92
C ILE A 115 26.82 -16.14 -5.29
N ASP A 116 28.07 -15.92 -5.70
CA ASP A 116 29.24 -16.61 -5.16
C ASP A 116 30.22 -15.59 -4.58
N ILE A 117 31.13 -16.05 -3.73
CA ILE A 117 32.18 -15.22 -3.13
C ILE A 117 33.25 -14.94 -4.20
N GLU A 118 34.04 -13.87 -4.05
CA GLU A 118 35.19 -13.59 -4.93
C GLU A 118 36.23 -14.72 -4.86
N ASP A 119 36.94 -14.96 -5.97
CA ASP A 119 37.87 -16.10 -6.09
C ASP A 119 39.05 -16.03 -5.11
N THR A 120 39.40 -14.83 -4.62
CA THR A 120 40.44 -14.60 -3.61
C THR A 120 40.06 -15.18 -2.24
N ASP A 121 38.77 -15.24 -1.95
CA ASP A 121 38.23 -15.63 -0.64
C ASP A 121 37.76 -17.09 -0.64
N LYS A 122 37.91 -17.79 -1.78
CA LYS A 122 37.63 -19.24 -1.92
C LYS A 122 38.76 -20.13 -1.40
N THR A 123 39.78 -19.56 -0.78
CA THR A 123 40.89 -20.29 -0.14
C THR A 123 40.86 -20.16 1.37
N CYS A 124 41.03 -21.27 2.08
CA CYS A 124 41.01 -21.27 3.53
C CYS A 124 42.32 -20.72 4.11
N ASP A 125 42.25 -19.74 5.02
CA ASP A 125 43.44 -19.13 5.63
C ASP A 125 44.28 -20.11 6.45
N CYS A 126 43.68 -21.18 6.98
CA CYS A 126 44.35 -22.14 7.84
C CYS A 126 45.17 -23.19 7.05
N CYS A 127 44.63 -23.68 5.93
CA CYS A 127 45.22 -24.81 5.20
C CYS A 127 45.45 -24.54 3.70
N ARG A 128 45.13 -23.33 3.21
CA ARG A 128 45.27 -22.86 1.80
C ARG A 128 44.61 -23.75 0.75
N ASN A 129 43.75 -24.67 1.19
CA ASN A 129 42.95 -25.49 0.29
C ASN A 129 41.71 -24.72 -0.17
N PRO A 130 41.17 -25.08 -1.35
CA PRO A 130 39.91 -24.52 -1.83
C PRO A 130 38.78 -24.86 -0.86
N LEU A 131 37.93 -23.87 -0.53
CA LEU A 131 36.74 -24.09 0.29
C LEU A 131 35.80 -25.07 -0.41
N HIS A 132 35.34 -26.08 0.34
CA HIS A 132 34.34 -27.00 -0.16
C HIS A 132 32.96 -26.34 -0.14
N LYS A 133 32.20 -26.55 -1.20
CA LYS A 133 30.79 -26.12 -1.27
C LYS A 133 30.01 -26.85 -0.16
N MET A 134 29.40 -26.09 0.75
CA MET A 134 28.56 -26.64 1.82
C MET A 134 27.20 -25.95 1.82
N GLY A 135 26.16 -26.72 1.50
CA GLY A 135 24.76 -26.29 1.53
C GLY A 135 24.43 -25.28 0.43
N GLU A 136 23.51 -25.65 -0.46
CA GLU A 136 22.97 -24.72 -1.46
C GLU A 136 21.60 -24.25 -0.97
N SER A 137 21.43 -22.95 -0.79
CA SER A 137 20.12 -22.35 -0.52
C SER A 137 19.63 -21.61 -1.75
N SER A 138 18.49 -22.02 -2.30
CA SER A 138 17.79 -21.32 -3.37
C SER A 138 16.61 -20.53 -2.81
N SER A 139 16.44 -19.29 -3.28
CA SER A 139 15.28 -18.46 -3.02
C SER A 139 14.71 -17.94 -4.34
N GLU A 140 13.39 -18.04 -4.52
CA GLU A 140 12.70 -17.52 -5.71
C GLU A 140 12.13 -16.13 -5.39
N THR A 141 12.49 -15.11 -6.18
CA THR A 141 11.99 -13.73 -6.06
C THR A 141 11.42 -13.24 -7.40
N LEU A 142 10.35 -12.44 -7.34
CA LEU A 142 9.73 -11.81 -8.52
C LEU A 142 10.20 -10.36 -8.64
N GLU A 143 10.86 -10.02 -9.74
CA GLU A 143 11.16 -8.63 -10.09
C GLU A 143 9.94 -8.00 -10.76
N LEU A 144 9.28 -7.08 -10.04
CA LEU A 144 8.16 -6.32 -10.59
C LEU A 144 8.70 -5.05 -11.27
N TYR A 145 8.59 -4.99 -12.60
CA TYR A 145 8.84 -3.76 -13.35
C TYR A 145 7.57 -2.90 -13.42
N PRO A 146 7.65 -1.58 -13.19
CA PRO A 146 6.50 -0.70 -13.33
C PRO A 146 5.99 -0.67 -14.79
N LEU A 147 4.67 -0.62 -14.95
CA LEU A 147 3.99 -0.62 -16.25
C LEU A 147 4.34 0.66 -17.04
N ILE A 148 5.00 0.53 -18.19
CA ILE A 148 5.33 1.68 -19.05
C ILE A 148 4.10 2.07 -19.87
N LEU A 149 3.44 3.18 -19.52
CA LEU A 149 2.35 3.75 -20.31
C LEU A 149 2.91 4.46 -21.55
N LYS A 150 2.47 4.06 -22.75
CA LYS A 150 2.81 4.73 -24.01
C LYS A 150 1.54 5.20 -24.71
N SER A 151 1.49 6.49 -25.08
CA SER A 151 0.43 7.04 -25.91
C SER A 151 0.67 6.65 -27.37
N LEU A 152 -0.30 5.98 -28.01
CA LEU A 152 -0.28 5.68 -29.43
C LEU A 152 -1.27 6.59 -30.16
N LYS A 153 -0.80 7.25 -31.23
CA LYS A 153 -1.66 8.02 -32.13
C LYS A 153 -1.70 7.33 -33.49
N PRO A 154 -2.74 6.53 -33.79
CA PRO A 154 -2.84 5.88 -35.10
C PRO A 154 -3.11 6.93 -36.19
N PHE A 155 -2.44 6.79 -37.32
CA PHE A 155 -2.72 7.58 -38.52
C PHE A 155 -3.22 6.66 -39.62
N ALA A 156 -4.45 6.85 -40.06
CA ALA A 156 -5.02 6.09 -41.17
C ALA A 156 -4.54 6.71 -42.49
N ARG A 157 -3.70 5.98 -43.25
CA ARG A 157 -3.39 6.32 -44.64
C ARG A 157 -4.44 5.66 -45.53
N SER A 158 -5.33 6.45 -46.13
CA SER A 158 -6.25 5.97 -47.17
C SER A 158 -5.47 5.75 -48.46
N ILE A 159 -5.04 4.51 -48.72
CA ILE A 159 -4.56 4.13 -50.05
C ILE A 159 -5.79 3.72 -50.85
N ARG A 160 -6.14 4.50 -51.89
CA ARG A 160 -7.11 4.06 -52.89
C ARG A 160 -6.54 2.80 -53.55
N ALA A 161 -7.24 1.69 -53.42
CA ALA A 161 -6.86 0.42 -54.01
C ALA A 161 -7.26 0.41 -55.49
N ASP A 162 -6.28 0.54 -56.38
CA ASP A 162 -6.43 0.06 -57.75
C ASP A 162 -6.14 -1.44 -57.76
N ILE A 163 -7.22 -2.21 -57.76
CA ILE A 163 -7.26 -3.68 -57.88
C ILE A 163 -7.18 -4.05 -59.37
N VAL A 164 -6.72 -5.28 -59.65
CA VAL A 164 -6.83 -6.05 -60.92
C VAL A 164 -5.58 -5.87 -61.82
N LYS A 165 -4.72 -6.86 -62.13
CA LYS A 165 -4.93 -8.26 -62.51
C LYS A 165 -3.57 -9.00 -62.50
N ILE A 166 -3.35 -9.96 -61.60
CA ILE A 166 -2.36 -11.02 -61.80
C ILE A 166 -3.15 -12.31 -61.99
N MET A 167 -3.31 -12.74 -63.24
CA MET A 167 -3.66 -14.11 -63.62
C MET A 167 -2.65 -14.51 -64.71
N GLY A 168 -1.95 -15.63 -64.66
CA GLY A 168 -1.98 -16.72 -63.71
C GLY A 168 -0.78 -17.65 -63.92
N LEU A 169 -0.36 -18.32 -62.86
CA LEU A 169 0.53 -19.47 -62.90
C LEU A 169 -0.13 -20.61 -63.69
N LYS A 170 0.60 -21.21 -64.63
CA LYS A 170 0.32 -22.54 -65.17
C LYS A 170 0.98 -23.58 -64.27
N ILE A 171 0.20 -24.53 -63.78
CA ILE A 171 0.68 -25.82 -63.26
C ILE A 171 -0.04 -26.89 -64.08
N THR A 172 0.67 -27.43 -65.07
CA THR A 172 0.76 -28.82 -65.56
C THR A 172 1.62 -28.82 -66.80
#